data_AF-A0A183E1I5-F1
#
_entry.id   AF-A0A183E1I5-F1
#
_cell.length_a   1.000
_cell.length_b   1.000
_cell.length_c   1.000
_cell.angle_alpha   90.00
_cell.angle_beta   90.00
_cell.angle_gamma   90.00
#
_symmetry.space_group_name_H-M   'P 1'
#
loop_
_entity.id
_entity.type
_entity.pdbx_description
1 polymer ?
#
loop_
_entity_poly.entity_id
_entity_poly.type
_entity_poly.pdbx_seq_one_letter_code
_entity_poly.pdbx_strand_id
1 'polypeptide(L)'
;MDLAFECAPVTGSQIDHADYVRPADIQFYAELGQLARYCDDSILELIKGRLDSCQHASYTNSLPSIDKFLLRFNRNVTIIESSNETKLLMQTNHLVETFIKHKSWRNKWKLIVIMPSMEDGEPREPEQAAVEVMRSIKHLYEALPHRTVLVVVRSSSLQIWQDASNAHRACATLLEPWKLYEKFNSVSVWDQVEKICEMHFQSSLFTVQILPLMSDASLPFISGSSQ
;
A
#
# COMPACT_ATOMS: atom_id res chain seq x y z
N MET A 1 10.27 20.78 23.81
CA MET A 1 10.49 19.49 24.49
C MET A 1 9.41 18.58 23.94
N ASP A 2 9.76 17.72 22.98
CA ASP A 2 8.80 16.97 22.15
C ASP A 2 8.28 15.75 22.93
N LEU A 3 7.02 15.82 23.37
CA LEU A 3 6.28 14.74 24.06
C LEU A 3 6.26 13.40 23.30
N ALA A 4 6.56 13.39 21.99
CA ALA A 4 6.62 12.18 21.17
C ALA A 4 7.76 11.21 21.55
N PHE A 5 8.77 11.66 22.32
CA PHE A 5 9.87 10.81 22.76
C PHE A 5 9.62 10.11 24.11
N GLU A 6 8.58 10.49 24.86
CA GLU A 6 8.37 10.05 26.25
C GLU A 6 7.46 8.81 26.39
N CYS A 7 6.81 8.34 25.32
CA CYS A 7 5.82 7.25 25.42
C CYS A 7 6.39 5.82 25.27
N ALA A 8 7.70 5.62 25.18
CA ALA A 8 8.28 4.27 25.08
C ALA A 8 9.17 3.95 26.29
N PRO A 9 8.86 2.92 27.11
CA PRO A 9 9.74 2.51 28.18
C PRO A 9 11.05 1.98 27.59
N VAL A 10 12.15 2.70 27.86
CA VAL A 10 13.51 2.27 27.51
C VAL A 10 14.00 1.30 28.58
N THR A 11 13.53 0.05 28.55
CA THR A 11 14.09 -1.01 29.40
C THR A 11 13.94 -2.38 28.76
N GLY A 12 15.07 -3.04 28.51
CA GLY A 12 15.16 -4.43 28.05
C GLY A 12 15.86 -4.54 26.69
N SER A 13 16.72 -5.56 26.53
CA SER A 13 17.34 -5.93 25.25
C SER A 13 16.35 -5.73 24.09
N GLN A 14 16.75 -5.04 23.01
CA GLN A 14 15.92 -4.94 21.80
C GLN A 14 15.42 -6.35 21.46
N ILE A 15 14.14 -6.60 21.70
CA ILE A 15 13.51 -7.86 21.31
C ILE A 15 13.46 -7.77 19.79
N ASP A 16 14.32 -8.54 19.12
CA ASP A 16 14.41 -8.56 17.66
C ASP A 16 13.19 -9.29 17.10
N HIS A 17 12.07 -8.55 17.06
CA HIS A 17 10.76 -9.05 16.68
C HIS A 17 9.97 -7.97 15.94
N ALA A 18 9.19 -8.38 14.93
CA ALA A 18 8.43 -7.51 14.05
C ALA A 18 7.43 -6.62 14.82
N ASP A 19 6.78 -7.17 15.85
CA ASP A 19 5.82 -6.43 16.70
C ASP A 19 6.41 -5.26 17.48
N TYR A 20 7.75 -5.20 17.67
CA TYR A 20 8.41 -4.14 18.45
C TYR A 20 9.22 -3.18 17.58
N VAL A 21 9.08 -3.25 16.26
CA VAL A 21 9.80 -2.37 15.32
C VAL A 21 9.29 -0.94 15.47
N ARG A 22 10.20 -0.01 15.77
CA ARG A 22 9.89 1.41 15.84
C ARG A 22 10.26 2.11 14.53
N PRO A 23 9.67 3.28 14.22
CA PRO A 23 10.08 4.07 13.06
C PRO A 23 11.59 4.34 13.00
N ALA A 24 12.25 4.52 14.14
CA ALA A 24 13.70 4.72 14.22
C ALA A 24 14.53 3.47 13.89
N ASP A 25 13.97 2.27 13.98
CA ASP A 25 14.65 1.02 13.68
C ASP A 25 14.62 0.71 12.16
N ILE A 26 13.67 1.28 11.42
CA ILE A 26 13.56 1.14 9.95
C ILE A 26 14.79 1.78 9.30
N GLN A 27 15.48 1.02 8.45
CA GLN A 27 16.69 1.45 7.75
C GLN A 27 16.53 1.46 6.24
N PHE A 28 15.56 0.71 5.74
CA PHE A 28 15.14 0.76 4.35
C PHE A 28 13.66 0.99 4.23
N TYR A 29 13.29 1.82 3.28
CA TYR A 29 11.90 2.10 2.95
C TYR A 29 11.66 1.92 1.45
N ALA A 30 10.55 1.30 1.08
CA ALA A 30 10.16 1.12 -0.30
C ALA A 30 8.63 1.19 -0.46
N GLU A 31 8.18 1.60 -1.64
CA GLU A 31 6.78 1.63 -2.02
C GLU A 31 6.58 0.83 -3.32
N LEU A 32 5.43 0.16 -3.44
CA LEU A 32 5.02 -0.62 -4.61
C LEU A 32 3.55 -0.35 -4.95
N GLY A 33 3.20 -0.54 -6.22
CA GLY A 33 1.83 -0.41 -6.75
C GLY A 33 1.51 0.98 -7.28
N GLN A 34 0.47 1.10 -8.10
CA GLN A 34 0.14 2.37 -8.75
C GLN A 34 -0.31 3.47 -7.78
N LEU A 35 -0.93 3.13 -6.65
CA LEU A 35 -1.34 4.16 -5.66
C LEU A 35 -0.15 4.72 -4.86
N ALA A 36 1.05 4.16 -5.03
CA ALA A 36 2.29 4.74 -4.54
C ALA A 36 2.84 5.87 -5.42
N ARG A 37 2.20 6.12 -6.57
CA ARG A 37 2.62 7.12 -7.55
C ARG A 37 1.69 8.32 -7.51
N TYR A 38 2.20 9.46 -7.95
CA TYR A 38 1.43 10.70 -8.06
C TYR A 38 1.61 11.35 -9.43
N CYS A 39 0.67 12.24 -9.77
CA CYS A 39 0.73 13.10 -10.94
C CYS A 39 1.24 14.48 -10.53
N ASP A 40 2.21 15.02 -11.24
CA ASP A 40 2.68 16.41 -11.04
C ASP A 40 1.90 17.37 -11.94
N ASP A 41 0.60 17.49 -11.66
CA ASP A 41 -0.29 18.35 -12.42
C ASP A 41 -0.50 19.69 -11.73
N SER A 42 -0.09 20.77 -12.40
CA SER A 42 -0.55 22.10 -12.02
C SER A 42 -1.97 22.34 -12.54
N ILE A 43 -2.80 23.06 -11.78
CA ILE A 43 -4.16 23.45 -12.20
C ILE A 43 -4.16 24.09 -13.60
N LEU A 44 -3.13 24.86 -13.93
CA LEU A 44 -2.99 25.52 -15.23
C LEU A 44 -2.73 24.55 -16.39
N GLU A 45 -1.99 23.46 -16.17
CA GLU A 45 -1.77 22.44 -17.21
C GLU A 45 -3.01 21.55 -17.39
N LEU A 46 -3.73 21.24 -16.29
CA LEU A 46 -5.02 20.56 -16.35
C LEU A 46 -6.04 21.32 -17.19
N ILE A 47 -6.14 22.65 -17.01
CA ILE A 47 -7.03 23.53 -17.81
C ILE A 47 -6.65 23.49 -19.30
N LYS A 48 -5.38 23.30 -19.63
CA LYS A 48 -4.88 23.16 -21.02
C LYS A 48 -5.05 21.74 -21.59
N GLY A 49 -5.64 20.81 -20.83
CA GLY A 49 -5.82 19.41 -21.23
C GLY A 49 -4.52 18.62 -21.29
N ARG A 50 -3.48 19.08 -20.60
CA ARG A 50 -2.21 18.34 -20.48
C ARG A 50 -2.21 17.62 -19.15
N LEU A 51 -2.17 16.30 -19.23
CA LEU A 51 -2.12 15.39 -18.10
C LEU A 51 -0.69 14.85 -18.00
N ASP A 52 -0.15 14.89 -16.79
CA ASP A 52 1.07 14.17 -16.46
C ASP A 52 0.89 12.65 -16.57
N SER A 53 2.01 11.94 -16.70
CA SER A 53 2.06 10.48 -16.80
C SER A 53 1.64 9.76 -15.51
N CYS A 54 1.57 10.47 -14.38
CA CYS A 54 1.25 9.89 -13.06
C CYS A 54 2.23 8.79 -12.62
N GLN A 55 3.47 8.84 -13.10
CA GLN A 55 4.49 7.84 -12.81
C GLN A 55 5.53 8.30 -11.76
N HIS A 56 5.29 9.43 -11.09
CA HIS A 56 6.24 9.95 -10.10
C HIS A 56 6.10 9.19 -8.79
N ALA A 57 7.20 8.73 -8.21
CA ALA A 57 7.16 8.01 -6.95
C ALA A 57 6.87 8.94 -5.76
N SER A 58 5.99 8.53 -4.83
CA SER A 58 5.52 9.35 -3.69
C SER A 58 6.67 9.99 -2.88
N TYR A 59 7.79 9.27 -2.68
CA TYR A 59 8.95 9.81 -1.96
C TYR A 59 9.65 11.00 -2.65
N THR A 60 9.40 11.28 -3.93
CA THR A 60 9.94 12.47 -4.62
C THR A 60 9.05 13.70 -4.48
N ASN A 61 7.82 13.54 -3.96
CA ASN A 61 6.86 14.62 -3.81
C ASN A 61 7.40 15.70 -2.85
N SER A 62 7.00 16.97 -3.01
CA SER A 62 7.29 18.03 -2.05
C SER A 62 6.41 17.98 -0.79
N LEU A 63 5.25 17.32 -0.87
CA LEU A 63 4.28 17.18 0.22
C LEU A 63 4.69 16.15 1.27
N PRO A 64 4.12 16.18 2.48
CA PRO A 64 4.33 15.15 3.49
C PRO A 64 4.01 13.75 2.97
N SER A 65 4.93 12.81 3.21
CA SER A 65 4.86 11.41 2.78
C SER A 65 5.54 10.52 3.83
N ILE A 66 5.38 9.20 3.71
CA ILE A 66 5.85 8.24 4.72
C ILE A 66 7.38 8.28 4.86
N ASP A 67 8.13 8.42 3.76
CA ASP A 67 9.59 8.59 3.80
C ASP A 67 10.00 9.84 4.61
N LYS A 68 9.34 10.98 4.40
CA LYS A 68 9.60 12.22 5.14
C LYS A 68 9.25 12.08 6.63
N PHE A 69 8.19 11.33 6.93
CA PHE A 69 7.85 10.96 8.31
C PHE A 69 8.95 10.09 8.93
N LEU A 70 9.42 9.03 8.24
CA LEU A 70 10.48 8.16 8.73
C LEU A 70 11.79 8.92 8.95
N LEU A 71 12.15 9.85 8.06
CA LEU A 71 13.33 10.70 8.18
C LEU A 71 13.34 11.55 9.45
N ARG A 72 12.18 11.80 10.07
CA ARG A 72 12.09 12.48 11.37
C ARG A 72 12.67 11.64 12.52
N PHE A 73 12.55 10.31 12.43
CA PHE A 73 12.99 9.35 13.46
C PHE A 73 14.34 8.72 13.13
N ASN A 74 14.64 8.51 11.85
CA ASN A 74 15.93 8.02 11.37
C ASN A 74 16.36 8.74 10.09
N ARG A 75 17.31 9.66 10.22
CA ARG A 75 17.85 10.44 9.08
C ARG A 75 18.68 9.62 8.09
N ASN A 76 19.05 8.39 8.46
CA ASN A 76 19.88 7.50 7.65
C ASN A 76 19.04 6.43 6.93
N VAL A 77 17.70 6.55 6.91
CA VAL A 77 16.84 5.67 6.11
C VAL A 77 17.26 5.75 4.66
N THR A 78 17.49 4.59 4.05
CA THR A 78 17.73 4.49 2.62
C THR A 78 16.40 4.20 1.92
N ILE A 79 15.98 5.11 1.06
CA ILE A 79 14.83 4.90 0.18
C ILE A 79 15.28 4.00 -0.96
N ILE A 80 14.57 2.89 -1.16
CA ILE A 80 14.79 1.98 -2.29
C ILE A 80 13.83 2.39 -3.40
N GLU A 81 14.40 2.80 -4.53
CA GLU A 81 13.64 3.27 -5.67
C GLU A 81 12.78 2.14 -6.26
N SER A 82 11.51 2.47 -6.55
CA SER A 82 10.61 1.61 -7.30
C SER A 82 10.88 1.72 -8.79
N SER A 83 10.60 0.66 -9.55
CA SER A 83 10.66 0.73 -11.02
C SER A 83 9.47 1.53 -11.57
N ASN A 84 9.56 1.94 -12.84
CA ASN A 84 8.44 2.54 -13.58
C ASN A 84 7.50 1.50 -14.21
N GLU A 85 7.64 0.22 -13.85
CA GLU A 85 6.81 -0.85 -14.41
C GLU A 85 5.36 -0.73 -13.95
N THR A 86 4.39 -1.06 -14.81
CA THR A 86 2.96 -0.97 -14.45
C THR A 86 2.49 -2.16 -13.63
N LYS A 87 3.09 -3.34 -13.84
CA LYS A 87 2.71 -4.57 -13.15
C LYS A 87 3.43 -4.72 -11.82
N LEU A 88 2.66 -5.00 -10.77
CA LEU A 88 3.16 -5.11 -9.40
C LEU A 88 4.26 -6.15 -9.25
N LEU A 89 4.11 -7.34 -9.86
CA LEU A 89 5.14 -8.37 -9.78
C LEU A 89 6.49 -7.93 -10.39
N MET A 90 6.47 -7.15 -11.47
CA MET A 90 7.69 -6.62 -12.09
C MET A 90 8.35 -5.56 -11.20
N GLN A 91 7.55 -4.70 -10.56
CA GLN A 91 8.05 -3.78 -9.54
C GLN A 91 8.68 -4.55 -8.37
N THR A 92 8.04 -5.62 -7.91
CA THR A 92 8.54 -6.48 -6.82
C THR A 92 9.88 -7.13 -7.18
N ASN A 93 10.03 -7.67 -8.40
CA ASN A 93 11.29 -8.25 -8.85
C ASN A 93 12.43 -7.21 -8.85
N HIS A 94 12.16 -6.03 -9.41
CA HIS A 94 13.12 -4.93 -9.41
C HIS A 94 13.52 -4.51 -7.98
N LEU A 95 12.54 -4.45 -7.08
CA LEU A 95 12.76 -4.10 -5.69
C LEU A 95 13.68 -5.11 -5.00
N VAL A 96 13.43 -6.40 -5.17
CA VAL A 96 14.25 -7.49 -4.63
C VAL A 96 15.68 -7.41 -5.14
N GLU A 97 15.87 -7.24 -6.46
CA GLU A 97 17.20 -7.08 -7.07
C GLU A 97 17.95 -5.88 -6.48
N THR A 98 17.25 -4.79 -6.20
CA THR A 98 17.85 -3.58 -5.64
C THR A 98 18.23 -3.79 -4.18
N PHE A 99 17.35 -4.37 -3.36
CA PHE A 99 17.64 -4.70 -1.96
C PHE A 99 18.90 -5.56 -1.80
N ILE A 100 19.03 -6.61 -2.61
CA ILE A 100 20.13 -7.59 -2.48
C ILE A 100 21.50 -6.94 -2.75
N LYS A 101 21.55 -5.85 -3.52
CA LYS A 101 22.77 -5.08 -3.79
C LYS A 101 23.26 -4.29 -2.57
N HIS A 102 22.40 -4.02 -1.58
CA HIS A 102 22.81 -3.25 -0.39
C HIS A 102 23.55 -4.13 0.64
N LYS A 103 24.66 -3.61 1.16
CA LYS A 103 25.42 -4.29 2.20
C LYS A 103 24.59 -4.51 3.47
N SER A 104 24.68 -5.73 4.00
CA SER A 104 24.02 -6.14 5.25
C SER A 104 22.50 -5.98 5.24
N TRP A 105 21.85 -6.04 4.06
CA TRP A 105 20.40 -5.87 3.93
C TRP A 105 19.60 -6.82 4.83
N ARG A 106 20.11 -8.04 5.06
CA ARG A 106 19.50 -9.07 5.93
C ARG A 106 19.38 -8.65 7.39
N ASN A 107 20.31 -7.82 7.87
CA ASN A 107 20.38 -7.41 9.27
C ASN A 107 19.71 -6.05 9.51
N LYS A 108 18.99 -5.53 8.52
CA LYS A 108 18.37 -4.22 8.58
C LYS A 108 16.86 -4.32 8.49
N TRP A 109 16.14 -3.57 9.32
CA TRP A 109 14.69 -3.51 9.24
C TRP A 109 14.26 -2.75 7.98
N LYS A 110 13.33 -3.36 7.25
CA LYS A 110 12.76 -2.85 6.01
C LYS A 110 11.27 -2.59 6.24
N LEU A 111 10.80 -1.43 5.84
CA LEU A 111 9.37 -1.18 5.65
C LEU A 111 9.10 -1.14 4.15
N ILE A 112 8.23 -2.04 3.69
CA ILE A 112 7.76 -2.07 2.31
C ILE A 112 6.26 -1.81 2.34
N VAL A 113 5.79 -0.83 1.57
CA VAL A 113 4.37 -0.47 1.50
C VAL A 113 3.85 -0.80 0.10
N ILE A 114 2.88 -1.72 0.02
CA ILE A 114 2.19 -2.06 -1.23
C ILE A 114 0.86 -1.31 -1.25
N MET A 115 0.68 -0.41 -2.22
CA MET A 115 -0.53 0.38 -2.44
C MET A 115 -1.06 0.07 -3.84
N PRO A 116 -1.79 -1.05 -4.01
CA PRO A 116 -2.23 -1.52 -5.32
C PRO A 116 -3.53 -0.83 -5.77
N SER A 117 -3.66 -0.67 -7.09
CA SER A 117 -4.89 -0.31 -7.81
C SER A 117 -5.37 -1.50 -8.68
N MET A 118 -6.47 -1.36 -9.43
CA MET A 118 -6.87 -2.38 -10.40
C MET A 118 -5.89 -2.53 -11.57
N GLU A 119 -5.12 -1.49 -11.88
CA GLU A 119 -4.15 -1.51 -13.00
C GLU A 119 -2.95 -2.42 -12.71
N ASP A 120 -2.67 -2.63 -11.42
CA ASP A 120 -1.65 -3.58 -10.96
C ASP A 120 -2.05 -5.03 -11.25
N GLY A 121 -3.36 -5.31 -11.34
CA GLY A 121 -3.95 -6.58 -11.77
C GLY A 121 -4.33 -6.59 -13.25
N GLU A 122 -5.34 -7.37 -13.61
CA GLU A 122 -6.00 -7.26 -14.92
C GLU A 122 -7.13 -6.21 -14.81
N PRO A 123 -7.14 -5.14 -15.61
CA PRO A 123 -8.11 -4.04 -15.46
C PRO A 123 -9.59 -4.45 -15.51
N ARG A 124 -9.89 -5.62 -16.08
CA ARG A 124 -11.24 -6.17 -16.22
C ARG A 124 -11.68 -7.06 -15.06
N GLU A 125 -10.77 -7.40 -14.15
CA GLU A 125 -11.01 -8.31 -13.03
C GLU A 125 -10.47 -7.68 -11.72
N PRO A 126 -11.31 -6.96 -10.97
CA PRO A 126 -10.88 -6.21 -9.77
C PRO A 126 -10.16 -7.08 -8.72
N GLU A 127 -10.52 -8.36 -8.63
CA GLU A 127 -9.93 -9.32 -7.71
C GLU A 127 -8.50 -9.75 -8.11
N GLN A 128 -8.09 -9.53 -9.36
CA GLN A 128 -6.72 -9.85 -9.82
C GLN A 128 -5.67 -8.99 -9.14
N ALA A 129 -5.99 -7.77 -8.71
CA ALA A 129 -5.08 -6.96 -7.92
C ALA A 129 -4.71 -7.67 -6.60
N ALA A 130 -5.67 -8.33 -5.95
CA ALA A 130 -5.41 -9.11 -4.74
C ALA A 130 -4.55 -10.36 -5.01
N VAL A 131 -4.72 -11.00 -6.18
CA VAL A 131 -3.87 -12.11 -6.64
C VAL A 131 -2.42 -11.65 -6.87
N GLU A 132 -2.22 -10.52 -7.54
CA GLU A 132 -0.89 -9.95 -7.78
C GLU A 132 -0.20 -9.51 -6.48
N VAL A 133 -0.97 -8.98 -5.54
CA VAL A 133 -0.49 -8.69 -4.19
C VAL A 133 -0.02 -9.96 -3.50
N MET A 134 -0.81 -11.04 -3.52
CA MET A 134 -0.40 -12.32 -2.94
C MET A 134 0.86 -12.89 -3.59
N ARG A 135 0.99 -12.80 -4.91
CA ARG A 135 2.21 -13.20 -5.64
C ARG A 135 3.42 -12.39 -5.17
N SER A 136 3.24 -11.08 -5.00
CA SER A 136 4.29 -10.17 -4.57
C SER A 136 4.69 -10.41 -3.10
N ILE A 137 3.71 -10.62 -2.20
CA ILE A 137 3.95 -10.99 -0.79
C ILE A 137 4.78 -12.27 -0.72
N LYS A 138 4.36 -13.31 -1.46
CA LYS A 138 5.08 -14.59 -1.50
C LYS A 138 6.52 -14.39 -1.99
N HIS A 139 6.72 -13.64 -3.06
CA HIS A 139 8.04 -13.39 -3.62
C HIS A 139 8.94 -12.62 -2.61
N LEU A 140 8.40 -11.60 -1.95
CA LEU A 140 9.10 -10.85 -0.91
C LEU A 140 9.42 -11.70 0.31
N TYR A 141 8.52 -12.60 0.70
CA TYR A 141 8.77 -13.53 1.80
C TYR A 141 9.93 -14.50 1.49
N GLU A 142 9.95 -15.05 0.28
CA GLU A 142 11.01 -15.96 -0.16
C GLU A 142 12.36 -15.23 -0.32
N ALA A 143 12.35 -14.01 -0.86
CA ALA A 143 13.58 -13.28 -1.17
C ALA A 143 14.11 -12.43 0.00
N LEU A 144 13.22 -11.84 0.81
CA LEU A 144 13.54 -10.93 1.92
C LEU A 144 12.94 -11.40 3.28
N PRO A 145 13.18 -12.64 3.72
CA PRO A 145 12.49 -13.24 4.88
C PRO A 145 12.84 -12.64 6.25
N HIS A 146 13.90 -11.81 6.35
CA HIS A 146 14.41 -11.33 7.63
C HIS A 146 14.23 -9.83 7.78
N ARG A 147 13.74 -9.40 8.93
CA ARG A 147 13.58 -8.00 9.35
C ARG A 147 12.80 -7.20 8.30
N THR A 148 11.61 -7.67 7.97
CA THR A 148 10.75 -7.07 6.95
C THR A 148 9.35 -6.87 7.52
N VAL A 149 8.89 -5.62 7.50
CA VAL A 149 7.51 -5.24 7.77
C VAL A 149 6.89 -4.87 6.43
N LEU A 150 5.87 -5.62 6.04
CA LEU A 150 5.12 -5.40 4.81
C LEU A 150 3.75 -4.83 5.18
N VAL A 151 3.42 -3.66 4.64
CA VAL A 151 2.10 -3.04 4.82
C VAL A 151 1.39 -3.02 3.47
N VAL A 152 0.22 -3.63 3.37
CA VAL A 152 -0.62 -3.61 2.18
C VAL A 152 -1.79 -2.68 2.44
N VAL A 153 -1.89 -1.60 1.69
CA VAL A 153 -2.97 -0.61 1.80
C VAL A 153 -4.02 -0.94 0.73
N ARG A 154 -5.04 -1.72 1.09
CA ARG A 154 -6.10 -2.14 0.14
C ARG A 154 -7.08 -0.99 -0.10
N SER A 155 -7.41 -0.66 -1.35
CA SER A 155 -8.52 0.25 -1.63
C SER A 155 -9.85 -0.40 -1.22
N SER A 156 -10.54 0.14 -0.21
CA SER A 156 -11.76 -0.45 0.36
C SER A 156 -13.08 0.09 -0.20
N SER A 157 -13.06 1.10 -1.08
CA SER A 157 -14.29 1.72 -1.52
C SER A 157 -14.96 0.95 -2.66
N LEU A 158 -15.88 0.05 -2.29
CA LEU A 158 -16.92 -0.45 -3.19
C LEU A 158 -17.62 0.70 -3.93
N GLN A 159 -17.68 1.91 -3.34
CA GLN A 159 -18.38 3.10 -3.85
C GLN A 159 -17.71 3.75 -5.07
N ILE A 160 -16.37 3.93 -5.08
CA ILE A 160 -15.65 4.47 -6.26
C ILE A 160 -15.83 3.51 -7.46
N TRP A 161 -15.82 2.21 -7.19
CA TRP A 161 -16.03 1.17 -8.18
C TRP A 161 -17.51 0.99 -8.56
N GLN A 162 -18.45 1.24 -7.65
CA GLN A 162 -19.87 1.33 -7.94
C GLN A 162 -20.19 2.53 -8.82
N ASP A 163 -19.47 3.64 -8.73
CA ASP A 163 -19.69 4.80 -9.60
C ASP A 163 -19.14 4.56 -11.02
N ALA A 164 -18.03 3.82 -11.15
CA ALA A 164 -17.57 3.29 -12.44
C ALA A 164 -18.48 2.16 -13.00
N SER A 165 -19.04 1.32 -12.12
CA SER A 165 -20.05 0.29 -12.44
C SER A 165 -21.43 0.90 -12.71
N ASN A 166 -21.72 2.10 -12.20
CA ASN A 166 -22.92 2.86 -12.54
C ASN A 166 -22.81 3.46 -13.95
N ALA A 167 -21.60 3.75 -14.44
CA ALA A 167 -21.36 3.97 -15.87
C ALA A 167 -21.63 2.68 -16.69
N HIS A 168 -21.59 1.51 -16.05
CA HIS A 168 -22.02 0.20 -16.55
C HIS A 168 -23.54 -0.08 -16.35
N ARG A 169 -24.36 0.93 -16.02
CA ARG A 169 -25.85 0.85 -15.98
C ARG A 169 -26.49 0.35 -17.28
N ALA A 170 -25.75 0.28 -18.38
CA ALA A 170 -26.17 -0.42 -19.59
C ALA A 170 -26.41 -1.93 -19.38
N CYS A 171 -25.82 -2.54 -18.35
CA CYS A 171 -26.03 -3.95 -17.99
C CYS A 171 -27.16 -4.18 -16.96
N ALA A 172 -27.69 -3.12 -16.34
CA ALA A 172 -28.67 -3.21 -15.26
C ALA A 172 -30.00 -3.88 -15.69
N THR A 173 -30.36 -3.80 -16.97
CA THR A 173 -31.57 -4.44 -17.52
C THR A 173 -31.45 -5.97 -17.64
N LEU A 174 -30.23 -6.51 -17.69
CA LEU A 174 -29.99 -7.94 -17.93
C LEU A 174 -29.89 -8.78 -16.65
N LEU A 175 -29.66 -8.16 -15.50
CA LEU A 175 -29.35 -8.87 -14.24
C LEU A 175 -30.45 -8.76 -13.17
N GLU A 176 -31.55 -8.06 -13.46
CA GLU A 176 -32.71 -7.90 -12.56
C GLU A 176 -33.26 -9.22 -11.97
N PRO A 177 -33.32 -10.35 -12.72
CA PRO A 177 -33.83 -11.61 -12.17
C PRO A 177 -32.95 -12.25 -11.08
N TRP A 178 -31.69 -11.84 -10.96
CA TRP A 178 -30.68 -12.52 -10.12
C TRP A 178 -30.42 -11.84 -8.77
N LYS A 179 -31.10 -10.71 -8.52
CA LYS A 179 -31.00 -9.88 -7.32
C LYS A 179 -31.33 -10.60 -6.00
N LEU A 180 -32.15 -11.66 -6.07
CA LEU A 180 -32.57 -12.48 -4.91
C LEU A 180 -31.43 -13.33 -4.32
N TYR A 181 -30.33 -13.52 -5.05
CA TYR A 181 -29.20 -14.38 -4.68
C TYR A 181 -27.97 -13.60 -4.21
N GLU A 182 -28.02 -12.26 -4.20
CA GLU A 182 -26.93 -11.36 -3.81
C GLU A 182 -26.45 -11.57 -2.36
N LYS A 183 -27.35 -12.02 -1.49
CA LYS A 183 -27.09 -12.33 -0.07
C LYS A 183 -26.15 -13.53 0.18
N PHE A 184 -25.72 -14.25 -0.86
CA PHE A 184 -24.86 -15.42 -0.75
C PHE A 184 -23.40 -15.18 -1.18
N ASN A 185 -23.02 -13.96 -1.59
CA ASN A 185 -21.68 -13.61 -2.09
C ASN A 185 -20.71 -13.07 -1.01
N SER A 186 -20.72 -13.57 0.23
CA SER A 186 -20.20 -12.84 1.40
C SER A 186 -18.86 -13.30 2.02
N VAL A 187 -17.80 -13.52 1.22
CA VAL A 187 -16.42 -13.46 1.74
C VAL A 187 -15.56 -12.67 0.76
N SER A 188 -15.08 -11.50 1.16
CA SER A 188 -14.22 -10.68 0.29
C SER A 188 -12.93 -11.45 -0.02
N VAL A 189 -12.42 -11.37 -1.25
CA VAL A 189 -11.10 -11.93 -1.60
C VAL A 189 -10.02 -11.40 -0.66
N TRP A 190 -10.14 -10.15 -0.22
CA TRP A 190 -9.22 -9.55 0.74
C TRP A 190 -9.24 -10.20 2.12
N ASP A 191 -10.40 -10.70 2.58
CA ASP A 191 -10.50 -11.40 3.86
C ASP A 191 -9.81 -12.78 3.76
N GLN A 192 -9.78 -13.37 2.56
CA GLN A 192 -9.02 -14.60 2.30
C GLN A 192 -7.51 -14.33 2.25
N VAL A 193 -7.10 -13.25 1.57
CA VAL A 193 -5.71 -12.77 1.53
C VAL A 193 -5.19 -12.54 2.95
N GLU A 194 -5.96 -11.85 3.80
CA GLU A 194 -5.61 -11.59 5.20
C GLU A 194 -5.38 -12.89 5.98
N LYS A 195 -6.33 -13.82 5.94
CA LYS A 195 -6.19 -15.13 6.59
C LYS A 195 -4.98 -15.92 6.09
N ILE A 196 -4.73 -15.94 4.78
CA ILE A 196 -3.56 -16.63 4.22
C ILE A 196 -2.27 -15.97 4.72
N CYS A 197 -2.22 -14.64 4.78
CA CYS A 197 -1.08 -13.91 5.30
C CYS A 197 -0.82 -14.22 6.77
N GLU A 198 -1.84 -14.21 7.62
CA GLU A 198 -1.73 -14.57 9.03
C GLU A 198 -1.17 -15.99 9.23
N MET A 199 -1.61 -16.95 8.41
CA MET A 199 -1.21 -18.36 8.55
C MET A 199 0.17 -18.68 7.96
N HIS A 200 0.57 -18.01 6.89
CA HIS A 200 1.72 -18.44 6.08
C HIS A 200 2.84 -17.39 5.91
N PHE A 201 2.55 -16.12 6.16
CA PHE A 201 3.46 -15.01 5.91
C PHE A 201 3.71 -14.18 7.19
N GLN A 202 3.84 -14.87 8.32
CA GLN A 202 4.17 -14.30 9.62
C GLN A 202 5.32 -15.08 10.27
N SER A 203 6.26 -14.35 10.88
CA SER A 203 7.30 -14.89 11.74
C SER A 203 7.79 -13.79 12.68
N SER A 204 8.68 -14.13 13.61
CA SER A 204 9.29 -13.11 14.48
C SER A 204 10.02 -12.01 13.70
N LEU A 205 10.50 -12.27 12.49
CA LEU A 205 11.28 -11.31 11.70
C LEU A 205 10.59 -10.87 10.40
N PHE A 206 9.35 -11.31 10.16
CA PHE A 206 8.60 -10.97 8.97
C PHE A 206 7.12 -10.84 9.32
N THR A 207 6.51 -9.70 8.99
CA THR A 207 5.07 -9.52 9.18
C THR A 207 4.43 -8.86 7.98
N VAL A 208 3.19 -9.26 7.70
CA VAL A 208 2.29 -8.60 6.74
C VAL A 208 1.12 -7.99 7.49
N GLN A 209 0.85 -6.72 7.25
CA GLN A 209 -0.34 -6.04 7.74
C GLN A 209 -1.19 -5.58 6.56
N ILE A 210 -2.47 -5.91 6.55
CA ILE A 210 -3.42 -5.46 5.51
C ILE A 210 -4.30 -4.37 6.12
N LEU A 211 -4.18 -3.15 5.61
CA LEU A 211 -4.90 -1.98 6.09
C LEU A 211 -5.91 -1.51 5.04
N PRO A 212 -7.18 -1.24 5.41
CA PRO A 212 -8.14 -0.64 4.50
C PRO A 212 -7.85 0.84 4.26
N LEU A 213 -7.74 1.25 3.00
CA LEU A 213 -7.70 2.64 2.57
C LEU A 213 -9.13 3.18 2.57
N MET A 214 -9.53 3.73 3.71
CA MET A 214 -10.79 4.45 3.95
C MET A 214 -12.04 3.58 3.73
N SER A 215 -12.59 3.00 4.81
CA SER A 215 -14.02 2.68 4.87
C SER A 215 -14.84 3.93 5.21
N ASP A 216 -14.28 4.83 6.04
CA ASP A 216 -15.00 5.96 6.66
C ASP A 216 -14.15 7.25 6.72
N ALA A 217 -13.47 7.63 5.65
CA ALA A 217 -12.99 9.01 5.54
C ALA A 217 -14.16 9.92 5.14
N SER A 218 -15.10 10.08 6.06
CA SER A 218 -15.80 11.35 6.14
C SER A 218 -14.73 12.39 6.47
N LEU A 219 -14.26 13.12 5.45
CA LEU A 219 -14.05 14.55 5.69
C LEU A 219 -15.36 15.00 6.34
N PRO A 220 -15.38 15.47 7.61
CA PRO A 220 -16.58 16.12 8.09
C PRO A 220 -16.87 17.20 7.04
N PHE A 221 -18.02 17.08 6.38
CA PHE A 221 -18.58 18.19 5.62
C PHE A 221 -18.46 19.38 6.57
N ILE A 222 -17.62 20.35 6.22
CA ILE A 222 -17.61 21.62 6.94
C ILE A 222 -18.98 22.22 6.62
N SER A 223 -19.95 21.95 7.49
CA SER A 223 -21.23 22.62 7.56
C SER A 223 -20.93 24.05 8.01
N GLY A 224 -20.52 24.87 7.05
CA GLY A 224 -20.02 26.22 7.31
C GLY A 224 -19.90 27.05 6.04
N SER A 225 -20.88 26.97 5.14
CA SER A 225 -21.19 28.07 4.23
C SER A 225 -22.57 28.62 4.58
N SER A 226 -22.62 29.30 5.73
CA SER A 226 -23.62 30.34 5.96
C SER A 226 -23.02 31.67 5.48
N GLN A 227 -23.31 32.02 4.23
CA GLN A 227 -23.72 33.35 3.76
C GLN A 227 -24.05 33.30 2.28
#